data_AF-A0A1Q3MZM2-F1
#
_entry.id   AF-A0A1Q3MZM2-F1
#
_cell.length_a   1.000
_cell.length_b   1.000
_cell.length_c   1.000
_cell.angle_alpha   90.00
_cell.angle_beta   90.00
_cell.angle_gamma   90.00
#
_symmetry.space_group_name_H-M   'P 1'
#
loop_
_entity.id
_entity.type
_entity.pdbx_description
1 polymer ?
#
loop_
_entity_poly.entity_id
_entity_poly.type
_entity_poly.pdbx_seq_one_letter_code
_entity_poly.pdbx_strand_id
1 'polypeptide(L)'
;MIRFATGLEYIFFYYNVLLLITVIFCFVLITKKDVSNFNPKVSSFIGFILFVLLVFYMGFRPNSYVFGDMPTYAHSFELAKSGWNNKLSGRDVLFDSLITFCAQTTTVEGFFFIVTLIYLVPCLLVSRKFFKQYWFLGFLMLWTSLSFWSYGTNGLRNGMATSIFMLAFVFDSKLIRIALMLAAVNMHKSLMLPTAAYILTLVFSNTTLLIRLWLLCIPLSFVAGGIFESIFSSIGFGDIDQRMSVYTNSAAIMEYNTGFRIDFLLYSGTAIFAGWYYTEKLNYTDKLYKTLFNIYIITNAFWVLVIRAPFSNRFAYLSWFLMGFVIVFPLLKHKLIKNQLAKIGMIILANYAFTYTLLVILGKGV
;
A
#
# COMPACT_ATOMS: atom_id res chain seq x y z
N MET A 1 27.45 -15.10 -13.07
CA MET A 1 26.45 -15.05 -11.98
C MET A 1 26.60 -13.68 -11.34
N ILE A 2 25.76 -12.69 -11.70
CA ILE A 2 25.85 -11.33 -11.16
C ILE A 2 25.43 -11.42 -9.69
N ARG A 3 26.40 -11.52 -8.78
CA ARG A 3 26.16 -11.26 -7.36
C ARG A 3 25.87 -9.77 -7.26
N PHE A 4 24.61 -9.38 -7.39
CA PHE A 4 24.18 -8.12 -6.83
C PHE A 4 24.56 -8.17 -5.35
N ALA A 5 25.55 -7.36 -5.00
CA ALA A 5 25.47 -6.34 -3.96
C ALA A 5 24.57 -6.72 -2.75
N THR A 6 25.08 -6.52 -1.54
CA THR A 6 24.34 -6.66 -0.28
C THR A 6 22.90 -6.13 -0.40
N GLY A 7 21.93 -6.71 0.33
CA GLY A 7 20.52 -6.31 0.22
C GLY A 7 20.28 -4.78 0.37
N LEU A 8 21.19 -4.08 1.06
CA LEU A 8 21.25 -2.62 1.15
C LEU A 8 21.59 -1.93 -0.17
N GLU A 9 22.64 -2.37 -0.87
CA GLU A 9 22.99 -1.82 -2.19
C GLU A 9 21.87 -2.05 -3.20
N TYR A 10 21.20 -3.20 -3.11
CA TYR A 10 20.04 -3.51 -3.93
C TYR A 10 18.89 -2.52 -3.68
N ILE A 11 18.48 -2.31 -2.43
CA ILE A 11 17.38 -1.38 -2.13
C ILE A 11 17.77 0.09 -2.40
N PHE A 12 19.04 0.45 -2.21
CA PHE A 12 19.55 1.78 -2.52
C PHE A 12 19.50 2.05 -4.03
N PHE A 13 19.94 1.09 -4.85
CA PHE A 13 19.83 1.17 -6.31
C PHE A 13 18.38 1.39 -6.74
N TYR A 14 17.45 0.61 -6.17
CA TYR A 14 16.02 0.77 -6.44
C TYR A 14 15.51 2.19 -6.20
N TYR A 15 15.79 2.77 -5.02
CA TYR A 15 15.29 4.11 -4.70
C TYR A 15 15.96 5.21 -5.56
N ASN A 16 17.23 5.07 -5.93
CA ASN A 16 17.89 6.04 -6.80
C ASN A 16 17.38 5.97 -8.25
N VAL A 17 17.13 4.77 -8.77
CA VAL A 17 16.53 4.58 -10.11
C VAL A 17 15.11 5.13 -10.13
N LEU A 18 14.30 4.85 -9.10
CA LEU A 18 12.95 5.39 -8.99
C LEU A 18 12.96 6.93 -8.82
N LEU A 19 13.98 7.50 -8.16
CA LEU A 19 14.18 8.95 -8.12
C LEU A 19 14.37 9.52 -9.52
N LEU A 20 15.28 8.94 -10.30
CA LEU A 20 15.56 9.37 -11.66
C LEU A 20 14.30 9.30 -12.54
N ILE A 21 13.58 8.16 -12.51
CA ILE A 21 12.32 7.98 -13.24
C ILE A 21 11.32 9.07 -12.82
N THR A 22 11.16 9.29 -11.52
CA THR A 22 10.20 10.27 -10.98
C THR A 22 10.54 11.69 -11.42
N VAL A 23 11.81 12.11 -11.31
CA VAL A 23 12.25 13.44 -11.72
C VAL A 23 12.03 13.67 -13.22
N ILE A 24 12.38 12.70 -14.07
CA ILE A 24 12.20 12.81 -15.53
C ILE A 24 10.71 12.96 -15.86
N PHE A 25 9.85 12.09 -15.32
CA PHE A 25 8.41 12.17 -15.60
C PHE A 25 7.79 13.46 -15.05
N CYS A 26 8.17 13.90 -13.86
CA CYS A 26 7.67 15.14 -13.27
C CYS A 26 8.14 16.36 -14.07
N PHE A 27 9.39 16.38 -14.53
CA PHE A 27 9.91 17.44 -15.41
C PHE A 27 9.10 17.55 -16.71
N VAL A 28 8.78 16.42 -17.34
CA VAL A 28 7.93 16.39 -18.54
C VAL A 28 6.52 16.94 -18.25
N LEU A 29 5.92 16.56 -17.11
CA LEU A 29 4.59 17.04 -16.73
C LEU A 29 4.55 18.54 -16.40
N ILE A 30 5.61 19.06 -15.77
CA ILE A 30 5.72 20.47 -15.38
C ILE A 30 5.97 21.38 -16.59
N THR A 31 6.81 20.93 -17.53
CA THR A 31 7.12 21.69 -18.75
C THR A 31 5.94 21.73 -19.72
N LYS A 32 5.24 20.60 -19.89
CA LYS A 32 4.06 20.48 -20.76
C LYS A 32 2.77 20.94 -20.08
N LYS A 33 2.77 22.11 -19.42
CA LYS A 33 1.69 22.64 -18.56
C LYS A 33 0.25 22.41 -19.08
N ASP A 34 0.05 22.36 -20.40
CA ASP A 34 -1.21 21.98 -21.05
C ASP A 34 -1.30 20.49 -21.41
N VAL A 35 -2.45 19.89 -21.12
CA VAL A 35 -2.76 18.47 -21.36
C VAL A 35 -2.64 18.08 -22.83
N SER A 36 -2.94 19.02 -23.73
CA SER A 36 -2.81 18.86 -25.18
C SER A 36 -1.38 18.48 -25.62
N ASN A 37 -0.36 18.93 -24.88
CA ASN A 37 1.05 18.69 -25.22
C ASN A 37 1.60 17.39 -24.63
N PHE A 38 0.86 16.76 -23.72
CA PHE A 38 1.24 15.47 -23.13
C PHE A 38 0.68 14.33 -23.98
N ASN A 39 1.57 13.42 -24.39
CA ASN A 39 1.17 12.24 -25.15
C ASN A 39 1.01 11.03 -24.21
N PRO A 40 -0.23 10.68 -23.81
CA PRO A 40 -0.46 9.60 -22.85
C PRO A 40 -0.14 8.21 -23.41
N LYS A 41 -0.09 8.04 -24.75
CA LYS A 41 0.30 6.77 -25.38
C LYS A 41 1.77 6.48 -25.17
N VAL A 42 2.64 7.49 -25.33
CA VAL A 42 4.08 7.37 -25.06
C VAL A 42 4.32 7.05 -23.59
N SER A 43 3.66 7.78 -22.69
CA SER A 43 3.73 7.50 -21.24
C SER A 43 3.24 6.10 -20.90
N SER A 44 2.17 5.62 -21.53
CA SER A 44 1.65 4.27 -21.35
C SER A 44 2.62 3.20 -21.83
N PHE A 45 3.28 3.40 -22.97
CA PHE A 45 4.24 2.46 -23.52
C PHE A 45 5.49 2.35 -22.64
N ILE A 46 6.12 3.49 -22.32
CA ILE A 46 7.26 3.54 -21.40
C ILE A 46 6.87 2.94 -20.05
N GLY A 47 5.69 3.30 -19.56
CA GLY A 47 5.17 2.78 -18.30
C GLY A 47 5.04 1.25 -18.27
N PHE A 48 4.65 0.63 -19.38
CA PHE A 48 4.58 -0.83 -19.48
C PHE A 48 5.97 -1.47 -19.45
N ILE A 49 6.96 -0.89 -20.14
CA ILE A 49 8.36 -1.35 -20.08
C ILE A 49 8.87 -1.27 -18.64
N LEU A 50 8.68 -0.13 -17.97
CA LEU A 50 9.09 0.08 -16.58
C LEU A 50 8.38 -0.88 -15.63
N PHE A 51 7.11 -1.18 -15.85
CA PHE A 51 6.37 -2.19 -15.09
C PHE A 51 6.99 -3.58 -15.23
N VAL A 52 7.31 -4.00 -16.46
CA VAL A 52 7.96 -5.30 -16.70
C VAL A 52 9.31 -5.34 -15.98
N LEU A 53 10.14 -4.30 -16.12
CA LEU A 53 11.41 -4.20 -15.42
C LEU A 53 11.24 -4.27 -13.90
N LEU A 54 10.24 -3.60 -13.33
CA LEU A 54 9.92 -3.66 -11.92
C LEU A 54 9.52 -5.07 -11.47
N VAL A 55 8.69 -5.78 -12.24
CA VAL A 55 8.30 -7.17 -11.94
C VAL A 55 9.51 -8.08 -11.87
N PHE A 56 10.42 -8.00 -12.85
CA PHE A 56 11.64 -8.80 -12.85
C PHE A 56 12.59 -8.39 -11.72
N TYR A 57 12.78 -7.09 -11.53
CA TYR A 57 13.64 -6.57 -10.48
C TYR A 57 13.12 -7.04 -9.11
N MET A 58 11.92 -6.63 -8.70
CA MET A 58 11.34 -7.03 -7.42
C MET A 58 11.18 -8.56 -7.31
N GLY A 59 10.79 -9.26 -8.37
CA GLY A 59 10.58 -10.71 -8.37
C GLY A 59 11.84 -11.53 -8.12
N PHE A 60 12.99 -11.10 -8.65
CA PHE A 60 14.28 -11.78 -8.48
C PHE A 60 15.20 -11.09 -7.47
N ARG A 61 14.63 -10.28 -6.57
CA ARG A 61 15.38 -9.68 -5.46
C ARG A 61 16.06 -10.74 -4.59
N PRO A 62 17.24 -10.46 -4.00
CA PRO A 62 17.93 -11.41 -3.15
C PRO A 62 17.15 -11.69 -1.85
N ASN A 63 17.29 -12.89 -1.29
CA ASN A 63 16.76 -13.17 0.05
C ASN A 63 17.63 -12.48 1.11
N SER A 64 17.08 -11.51 1.84
CA SER A 64 17.84 -10.68 2.78
C SER A 64 16.97 -10.15 3.93
N TYR A 65 17.55 -10.02 5.12
CA TYR A 65 16.90 -9.42 6.31
C TYR A 65 16.62 -7.92 6.14
N VAL A 66 17.30 -7.25 5.20
CA VAL A 66 16.98 -5.85 4.81
C VAL A 66 15.53 -5.71 4.33
N PHE A 67 14.95 -6.82 3.85
CA PHE A 67 13.59 -6.89 3.34
C PHE A 67 12.55 -7.32 4.40
N GLY A 68 12.85 -7.13 5.69
CA GLY A 68 11.91 -7.38 6.79
C GLY A 68 11.54 -8.85 6.92
N ASP A 69 10.24 -9.18 6.88
CA ASP A 69 9.77 -10.56 7.07
C ASP A 69 10.16 -11.52 5.91
N MET A 70 10.81 -11.07 4.82
CA MET A 70 11.17 -11.91 3.65
C MET A 70 11.90 -13.22 4.00
N PRO A 71 12.94 -13.24 4.86
CA PRO A 71 13.61 -14.50 5.23
C PRO A 71 12.70 -15.45 6.01
N THR A 72 11.71 -14.93 6.73
CA THR A 72 10.72 -15.76 7.44
C THR A 72 9.82 -16.49 6.44
N TYR A 73 9.43 -15.82 5.35
CA TYR A 73 8.67 -16.46 4.28
C TYR A 73 9.50 -17.47 3.49
N ALA A 74 10.79 -17.18 3.24
CA ALA A 74 11.71 -18.15 2.64
C ALA A 74 11.86 -19.40 3.53
N HIS A 75 12.01 -19.22 4.84
CA HIS A 75 12.08 -20.34 5.77
C HIS A 75 10.76 -21.15 5.79
N SER A 76 9.62 -20.46 5.80
CA SER A 76 8.31 -21.12 5.74
C SER A 76 8.12 -21.93 4.46
N PHE A 77 8.65 -21.43 3.34
CA PHE A 77 8.66 -22.13 2.06
C PHE A 77 9.49 -23.42 2.13
N GLU A 78 10.71 -23.37 2.67
CA GLU A 78 11.56 -24.55 2.81
C GLU A 78 10.98 -25.60 3.78
N LEU A 79 10.32 -25.15 4.86
CA LEU A 79 9.59 -26.04 5.75
C LEU A 79 8.44 -26.76 5.03
N ALA A 80 7.61 -26.02 4.28
CA ALA A 80 6.54 -26.61 3.48
C ALA A 80 7.09 -27.59 2.42
N LYS A 81 8.23 -27.28 1.82
CA LYS A 81 8.92 -28.13 0.83
C LYS A 81 9.41 -29.45 1.44
N SER A 82 9.87 -29.41 2.69
CA SER A 82 10.27 -30.62 3.43
C SER A 82 9.09 -31.51 3.87
N GLY A 83 7.84 -31.12 3.57
CA GLY A 83 6.63 -31.82 4.01
C GLY A 83 6.20 -31.47 5.43
N TRP A 84 6.89 -30.52 6.08
CA TRP A 84 6.60 -30.11 7.46
C TRP A 84 5.54 -29.01 7.50
N ASN A 85 4.28 -29.41 7.25
CA ASN A 85 3.14 -28.49 7.16
C ASN A 85 2.56 -28.04 8.53
N ASN A 86 2.98 -28.64 9.64
CA ASN A 86 2.43 -28.37 10.98
C ASN A 86 2.74 -26.97 11.56
N LYS A 87 3.45 -26.10 10.82
CA LYS A 87 3.74 -24.70 11.22
C LYS A 87 3.05 -23.63 10.37
N LEU A 88 2.29 -23.98 9.35
CA LEU A 88 1.45 -22.99 8.67
C LEU A 88 0.36 -22.50 9.63
N SER A 89 0.10 -21.20 9.62
CA SER A 89 -0.72 -20.55 10.65
C SER A 89 -2.16 -21.07 10.71
N GLY A 90 -2.67 -21.58 9.58
CA GLY A 90 -4.09 -21.90 9.38
C GLY A 90 -4.99 -20.67 9.35
N ARG A 91 -4.47 -19.48 9.64
CA ARG A 91 -5.20 -18.21 9.67
C ARG A 91 -5.42 -17.67 8.27
N ASP A 92 -4.35 -17.53 7.50
CA ASP A 92 -4.38 -16.98 6.14
C ASP A 92 -4.47 -18.12 5.12
N VAL A 93 -5.62 -18.81 5.09
CA VAL A 93 -5.83 -20.08 4.36
C VAL A 93 -5.38 -20.02 2.90
N LEU A 94 -5.68 -18.94 2.18
CA LEU A 94 -5.30 -18.81 0.77
C LEU A 94 -3.78 -18.59 0.60
N PHE A 95 -3.15 -17.88 1.53
CA PHE A 95 -1.70 -17.70 1.53
C PHE A 95 -0.96 -18.99 1.91
N ASP A 96 -1.44 -19.69 2.93
CA ASP A 96 -0.90 -20.99 3.35
C ASP A 96 -1.03 -22.01 2.21
N SER A 97 -2.13 -21.97 1.45
CA SER A 97 -2.30 -22.81 0.25
C SER A 97 -1.33 -22.42 -0.87
N LEU A 98 -1.11 -21.11 -1.09
CA LEU A 98 -0.16 -20.60 -2.09
C LEU A 98 1.27 -21.07 -1.78
N ILE A 99 1.73 -20.94 -0.53
CA ILE A 99 3.10 -21.32 -0.18
C ILE A 99 3.30 -22.84 -0.30
N THR A 100 2.33 -23.66 0.13
CA THR A 100 2.39 -25.12 -0.05
C THR A 100 2.44 -25.52 -1.53
N PHE A 101 1.58 -24.91 -2.36
CA PHE A 101 1.58 -25.16 -3.80
C PHE A 101 2.92 -24.77 -4.45
N CYS A 102 3.45 -23.58 -4.13
CA CYS A 102 4.73 -23.14 -4.67
C CYS A 102 5.88 -24.03 -4.18
N ALA A 103 5.89 -24.43 -2.91
CA ALA A 103 6.92 -25.29 -2.34
C ALA A 103 7.05 -26.64 -3.07
N GLN A 104 5.95 -27.14 -3.63
CA GLN A 104 5.90 -28.38 -4.40
C GLN A 104 6.22 -28.20 -5.89
N THR A 105 6.14 -26.99 -6.43
CA THR A 105 6.17 -26.75 -7.89
C THR A 105 7.31 -25.87 -8.36
N THR A 106 7.98 -25.12 -7.48
CA THR A 106 9.01 -24.15 -7.87
C THR A 106 10.11 -23.98 -6.81
N THR A 107 11.04 -23.06 -7.03
CA THR A 107 12.08 -22.69 -6.06
C THR A 107 11.63 -21.51 -5.19
N VAL A 108 12.38 -21.17 -4.15
CA VAL A 108 12.06 -20.00 -3.30
C VAL A 108 12.08 -18.69 -4.10
N GLU A 109 12.96 -18.57 -5.10
CA GLU A 109 13.00 -17.45 -6.04
C GLU A 109 11.74 -17.43 -6.92
N GLY A 110 11.31 -18.59 -7.41
CA GLY A 110 10.06 -18.72 -8.16
C GLY A 110 8.84 -18.32 -7.33
N PHE A 111 8.81 -18.70 -6.04
CA PHE A 111 7.78 -18.27 -5.11
C PHE A 111 7.75 -16.74 -4.96
N PHE A 112 8.90 -16.10 -4.74
CA PHE A 112 8.94 -14.63 -4.64
C PHE A 112 8.57 -13.92 -5.94
N PHE A 113 8.89 -14.51 -7.09
CA PHE A 113 8.43 -14.00 -8.38
C PHE A 113 6.89 -14.08 -8.51
N ILE A 114 6.28 -15.21 -8.13
CA ILE A 114 4.81 -15.37 -8.12
C ILE A 114 4.15 -14.38 -7.15
N VAL A 115 4.68 -14.21 -5.95
CA VAL A 115 4.21 -13.22 -4.98
C VAL A 115 4.25 -11.81 -5.58
N THR A 116 5.33 -11.45 -6.27
CA THR A 116 5.46 -10.17 -6.97
C THR A 116 4.40 -10.00 -8.07
N LEU A 117 4.08 -11.06 -8.83
CA LEU A 117 3.01 -11.02 -9.83
C LEU A 117 1.63 -10.78 -9.20
N ILE A 118 1.31 -11.51 -8.12
CA ILE A 118 0.04 -11.34 -7.38
C ILE A 118 -0.06 -9.93 -6.78
N TYR A 119 1.06 -9.34 -6.37
CA TYR A 119 1.08 -7.96 -5.91
C TYR A 119 0.93 -6.94 -7.05
N LEU A 120 1.79 -6.99 -8.07
CA LEU A 120 1.93 -5.91 -9.05
C LEU A 120 0.92 -5.97 -10.21
N VAL A 121 0.53 -7.16 -10.67
CA VAL A 121 -0.42 -7.28 -11.80
C VAL A 121 -1.77 -6.66 -11.47
N PRO A 122 -2.38 -6.90 -10.29
CA PRO A 122 -3.61 -6.21 -9.93
C PRO A 122 -3.45 -4.68 -9.87
N CYS A 123 -2.34 -4.16 -9.35
CA CYS A 123 -2.05 -2.72 -9.34
C CYS A 123 -2.02 -2.12 -10.75
N LEU A 124 -1.45 -2.83 -11.73
CA LEU A 124 -1.48 -2.45 -13.14
C LEU A 124 -2.91 -2.45 -13.70
N LEU A 125 -3.67 -3.52 -13.46
CA LEU A 125 -5.04 -3.67 -13.97
C LEU A 125 -5.97 -2.58 -13.41
N VAL A 126 -5.89 -2.32 -12.11
CA VAL A 126 -6.63 -1.25 -11.43
C VAL A 126 -6.28 0.11 -12.03
N SER A 127 -4.99 0.41 -12.19
CA SER A 127 -4.55 1.68 -12.78
C SER A 127 -5.05 1.85 -14.22
N ARG A 128 -5.02 0.78 -15.02
CA ARG A 128 -5.55 0.78 -16.40
C ARG A 128 -7.06 1.00 -16.44
N LYS A 129 -7.82 0.31 -15.59
CA LYS A 129 -9.27 0.50 -15.50
C LYS A 129 -9.63 1.91 -15.04
N PHE A 130 -8.94 2.44 -14.03
CA PHE A 130 -9.29 3.73 -13.43
C PHE A 130 -8.89 4.90 -14.32
N PHE A 131 -7.70 4.88 -14.93
CA PHE A 131 -7.15 6.07 -15.59
C PHE A 131 -6.95 5.91 -17.10
N LYS A 132 -7.30 4.76 -17.68
CA LYS A 132 -7.23 4.51 -19.14
C LYS A 132 -5.84 4.85 -19.69
N GLN A 133 -5.74 5.80 -20.60
CA GLN A 133 -4.47 6.23 -21.21
C GLN A 133 -3.50 6.91 -20.23
N TYR A 134 -3.98 7.38 -19.07
CA TYR A 134 -3.16 7.99 -18.01
C TYR A 134 -2.79 7.00 -16.91
N TRP A 135 -3.01 5.69 -17.12
CA TRP A 135 -2.76 4.64 -16.12
C TRP A 135 -1.37 4.69 -15.51
N PHE A 136 -0.35 5.02 -16.29
CA PHE A 136 1.02 5.04 -15.77
C PHE A 136 1.21 6.12 -14.71
N LEU A 137 0.55 7.27 -14.81
CA LEU A 137 0.63 8.31 -13.78
C LEU A 137 -0.02 7.85 -12.48
N GLY A 138 -1.15 7.14 -12.56
CA GLY A 138 -1.79 6.53 -11.40
C GLY A 138 -0.95 5.43 -10.77
N PHE A 139 -0.33 4.59 -11.60
CA PHE A 139 0.58 3.53 -11.14
C PHE A 139 1.87 4.12 -10.53
N LEU A 140 2.44 5.17 -11.12
CA LEU A 140 3.62 5.86 -10.60
C LEU A 140 3.34 6.50 -9.24
N MET A 141 2.14 7.02 -9.02
CA MET A 141 1.73 7.50 -7.69
C MET A 141 1.75 6.37 -6.65
N LEU A 142 1.28 5.16 -7.00
CA LEU A 142 1.43 4.00 -6.11
C LEU A 142 2.90 3.65 -5.91
N TRP A 143 3.67 3.54 -6.99
CA TRP A 143 5.06 3.10 -6.98
C TRP A 143 5.95 4.02 -6.12
N THR A 144 5.68 5.33 -6.15
CA THR A 144 6.41 6.33 -5.35
C THR A 144 5.96 6.40 -3.88
N SER A 145 4.90 5.70 -3.50
CA SER A 145 4.35 5.74 -2.14
C SER A 145 5.23 4.97 -1.15
N LEU A 146 5.26 5.44 0.09
CA LEU A 146 6.16 4.96 1.14
C LEU A 146 6.10 3.43 1.35
N SER A 147 4.90 2.85 1.34
CA SER A 147 4.70 1.42 1.60
C SER A 147 4.94 0.52 0.38
N PHE A 148 5.13 1.07 -0.82
CA PHE A 148 5.04 0.27 -2.04
C PHE A 148 6.07 -0.86 -2.10
N TRP A 149 7.33 -0.57 -1.75
CA TRP A 149 8.38 -1.59 -1.71
C TRP A 149 8.16 -2.57 -0.55
N SER A 150 7.78 -2.06 0.63
CA SER A 150 7.54 -2.87 1.81
C SER A 150 6.41 -3.88 1.62
N TYR A 151 5.37 -3.55 0.85
CA TYR A 151 4.32 -4.51 0.45
C TYR A 151 4.84 -5.67 -0.41
N GLY A 152 5.88 -5.44 -1.20
CA GLY A 152 6.51 -6.45 -2.03
C GLY A 152 7.64 -7.22 -1.34
N THR A 153 7.99 -6.89 -0.09
CA THR A 153 9.18 -7.46 0.58
C THR A 153 8.96 -7.84 2.05
N ASN A 154 8.56 -6.88 2.88
CA ASN A 154 8.31 -7.07 4.31
C ASN A 154 6.88 -7.57 4.58
N GLY A 155 5.87 -6.81 4.15
CA GLY A 155 4.46 -7.13 4.33
C GLY A 155 3.85 -7.92 3.17
N LEU A 156 4.49 -9.00 2.69
CA LEU A 156 4.09 -9.74 1.47
C LEU A 156 2.61 -10.11 1.43
N ARG A 157 2.11 -10.73 2.51
CA ARG A 157 0.69 -11.10 2.66
C ARG A 157 -0.23 -9.88 2.50
N ASN A 158 0.13 -8.78 3.16
CA ASN A 158 -0.62 -7.52 3.11
C ASN A 158 -0.57 -6.87 1.71
N GLY A 159 0.58 -6.87 1.05
CA GLY A 159 0.73 -6.37 -0.32
C GLY A 159 -0.15 -7.11 -1.32
N MET A 160 -0.11 -8.44 -1.31
CA MET A 160 -0.98 -9.26 -2.15
C MET A 160 -2.46 -9.08 -1.81
N ALA A 161 -2.81 -9.06 -0.52
CA ALA A 161 -4.20 -8.91 -0.10
C ALA A 161 -4.79 -7.55 -0.49
N THR A 162 -4.03 -6.45 -0.32
CA THR A 162 -4.47 -5.10 -0.72
C THR A 162 -4.58 -4.94 -2.23
N SER A 163 -3.69 -5.54 -3.01
CA SER A 163 -3.77 -5.51 -4.48
C SER A 163 -4.99 -6.28 -5.00
N ILE A 164 -5.28 -7.46 -4.42
CA ILE A 164 -6.48 -8.26 -4.71
C ILE A 164 -7.74 -7.50 -4.29
N PHE A 165 -7.73 -6.84 -3.12
CA PHE A 165 -8.86 -6.02 -2.66
C PHE A 165 -9.16 -4.89 -3.64
N MET A 166 -8.12 -4.20 -4.14
CA MET A 166 -8.30 -3.16 -5.16
C MET A 166 -8.85 -3.72 -6.49
N LEU A 167 -8.42 -4.92 -6.87
CA LEU A 167 -8.90 -5.59 -8.08
C LEU A 167 -10.41 -5.82 -8.05
N ALA A 168 -11.00 -6.00 -6.87
CA ALA A 168 -12.45 -6.15 -6.70
C ALA A 168 -13.25 -4.96 -7.28
N PHE A 169 -12.66 -3.76 -7.35
CA PHE A 169 -13.28 -2.56 -7.93
C PHE A 169 -13.11 -2.44 -9.45
N VAL A 170 -12.36 -3.34 -10.09
CA VAL A 170 -12.23 -3.39 -11.56
C VAL A 170 -13.45 -4.05 -12.22
N PHE A 171 -14.08 -4.99 -11.50
CA PHE A 171 -15.17 -5.81 -11.99
C PHE A 171 -16.55 -5.25 -11.59
N ASP A 172 -17.46 -5.25 -12.56
CA ASP A 172 -18.84 -4.81 -12.36
C ASP A 172 -19.71 -5.92 -11.72
N SER A 173 -19.33 -7.19 -11.93
CA SER A 173 -20.01 -8.34 -11.32
C SER A 173 -19.88 -8.34 -9.80
N LYS A 174 -21.03 -8.29 -9.12
CA LYS A 174 -21.12 -8.35 -7.65
C LYS A 174 -20.52 -9.65 -7.09
N LEU A 175 -20.74 -10.78 -7.78
CA LEU A 175 -20.20 -12.07 -7.36
C LEU A 175 -18.67 -12.08 -7.42
N ILE A 176 -18.07 -11.60 -8.52
CA ILE A 176 -16.61 -11.53 -8.67
C ILE A 176 -16.01 -10.57 -7.63
N ARG A 177 -16.66 -9.42 -7.39
CA ARG A 177 -16.21 -8.47 -6.37
C ARG A 177 -16.19 -9.09 -4.98
N ILE A 178 -17.27 -9.77 -4.58
CA ILE A 178 -17.35 -10.47 -3.29
C ILE A 178 -16.29 -11.56 -3.21
N ALA A 179 -16.14 -12.38 -4.25
CA ALA A 179 -15.13 -13.43 -4.29
C ALA A 179 -13.71 -12.87 -4.13
N LEU A 180 -13.38 -11.76 -4.78
CA LEU A 180 -12.08 -11.10 -4.65
C LEU A 180 -11.86 -10.49 -3.26
N MET A 181 -12.89 -9.88 -2.64
CA MET A 181 -12.78 -9.39 -1.27
C MET A 181 -12.58 -10.53 -0.26
N LEU A 182 -13.29 -11.65 -0.43
CA LEU A 182 -13.07 -12.85 0.37
C LEU A 182 -11.67 -13.44 0.13
N ALA A 183 -11.19 -13.45 -1.11
CA ALA A 183 -9.83 -13.88 -1.43
C ALA A 183 -8.79 -12.96 -0.76
N ALA A 184 -8.98 -11.64 -0.78
CA ALA A 184 -8.12 -10.69 -0.09
C ALA A 184 -8.06 -10.95 1.42
N VAL A 185 -9.22 -11.18 2.07
CA VAL A 185 -9.28 -11.52 3.51
C VAL A 185 -8.61 -12.85 3.82
N ASN A 186 -8.70 -13.85 2.93
CA ASN A 186 -8.02 -15.14 3.13
C ASN A 186 -6.54 -15.13 2.72
N MET A 187 -6.11 -14.15 1.93
CA MET A 187 -4.71 -13.87 1.67
C MET A 187 -4.06 -13.18 2.89
N HIS A 188 -4.81 -12.29 3.54
CA HIS A 188 -4.40 -11.71 4.82
C HIS A 188 -5.60 -11.17 5.61
N LYS A 189 -5.83 -11.68 6.83
CA LYS A 189 -7.00 -11.32 7.65
C LYS A 189 -7.18 -9.85 7.96
N SER A 190 -6.11 -9.05 7.95
CA SER A 190 -6.21 -7.60 8.22
C SER A 190 -7.08 -6.86 7.20
N LEU A 191 -7.31 -7.43 6.01
CA LEU A 191 -8.22 -6.88 5.00
C LEU A 191 -9.70 -6.93 5.41
N MET A 192 -10.03 -7.57 6.54
CA MET A 192 -11.36 -7.47 7.16
C MET A 192 -11.74 -6.02 7.46
N LEU A 193 -10.79 -5.17 7.88
CA LEU A 193 -11.07 -3.77 8.20
C LEU A 193 -11.45 -2.96 6.94
N PRO A 194 -10.65 -2.93 5.85
CA PRO A 194 -11.07 -2.33 4.58
C PRO A 194 -12.35 -2.92 3.99
N THR A 195 -12.60 -4.23 4.18
CA THR A 195 -13.85 -4.87 3.73
C THR A 195 -15.06 -4.40 4.53
N ALA A 196 -14.94 -4.31 5.86
CA ALA A 196 -15.97 -3.75 6.73
C ALA A 196 -16.23 -2.27 6.42
N ALA A 197 -15.17 -1.50 6.19
CA ALA A 197 -15.27 -0.11 5.75
C ALA A 197 -16.03 -0.01 4.41
N TYR A 198 -15.74 -0.87 3.43
CA TYR A 198 -16.51 -0.93 2.18
C TYR A 198 -18.00 -1.23 2.43
N ILE A 199 -18.32 -2.24 3.24
CA ILE A 199 -19.72 -2.56 3.59
C ILE A 199 -20.40 -1.35 4.23
N LEU A 200 -19.73 -0.65 5.14
CA LEU A 200 -20.25 0.57 5.76
C LEU A 200 -20.52 1.66 4.70
N THR A 201 -19.67 1.81 3.68
CA THR A 201 -19.91 2.77 2.60
C THR A 201 -21.17 2.48 1.77
N LEU A 202 -21.68 1.24 1.79
CA LEU A 202 -22.92 0.89 1.07
C LEU A 202 -24.16 1.46 1.76
N VAL A 203 -24.10 1.66 3.09
CA VAL A 203 -25.22 2.18 3.89
C VAL A 203 -25.00 3.62 4.36
N PHE A 204 -23.74 4.05 4.46
CA PHE A 204 -23.35 5.37 4.96
C PHE A 204 -22.46 6.10 3.95
N SER A 205 -22.94 7.25 3.46
CA SER A 205 -22.28 7.99 2.38
C SER A 205 -21.96 9.45 2.71
N ASN A 206 -22.10 9.88 3.98
CA ASN A 206 -21.79 11.25 4.40
C ASN A 206 -20.28 11.41 4.63
N THR A 207 -19.56 11.76 3.56
CA THR A 207 -18.10 11.96 3.57
C THR A 207 -17.68 13.08 4.53
N THR A 208 -18.43 14.18 4.60
CA THR A 208 -18.12 15.30 5.49
C THR A 208 -18.13 14.87 6.96
N LEU A 209 -19.10 14.03 7.36
CA LEU A 209 -19.15 13.49 8.72
C LEU A 209 -17.96 12.55 8.99
N LEU A 210 -17.57 11.69 8.04
CA LEU A 210 -16.39 10.83 8.19
C LEU A 210 -15.12 11.64 8.41
N ILE A 211 -14.93 12.74 7.69
CA ILE A 211 -13.77 13.64 7.87
C ILE A 211 -13.78 14.25 9.28
N ARG A 212 -14.94 14.69 9.77
CA ARG A 212 -15.08 15.21 11.14
C ARG A 212 -14.77 14.14 12.20
N LEU A 213 -15.25 12.91 12.01
CA LEU A 213 -14.93 11.79 12.89
C LEU A 213 -13.43 11.45 12.86
N TRP A 214 -12.80 11.49 11.70
CA TRP A 214 -11.35 11.33 11.57
C TRP A 214 -10.58 12.41 12.35
N LEU A 215 -10.99 13.67 12.24
CA LEU A 215 -10.40 14.76 13.03
C LEU A 215 -10.58 14.54 14.53
N LEU A 216 -11.74 14.02 14.96
CA LEU A 216 -12.02 13.68 16.36
C LEU A 216 -11.14 12.53 16.86
N CYS A 217 -10.74 11.58 16.00
CA CYS A 217 -9.85 10.49 16.37
C CYS A 217 -8.47 10.97 16.83
N ILE A 218 -8.00 12.13 16.33
CA ILE A 218 -6.70 12.70 16.72
C ILE A 218 -6.65 13.01 18.22
N PRO A 219 -7.46 13.92 18.79
CA PRO A 219 -7.45 14.18 20.24
C PRO A 219 -7.86 12.96 21.06
N LEU A 220 -8.79 12.12 20.57
CA LEU A 220 -9.17 10.88 21.26
C LEU A 220 -7.98 9.92 21.41
N SER A 221 -7.13 9.81 20.39
CA SER A 221 -5.94 8.96 20.45
C SER A 221 -4.93 9.44 21.49
N PHE A 222 -4.85 10.75 21.77
CA PHE A 222 -4.03 11.31 22.85
C PHE A 222 -4.60 10.96 24.23
N VAL A 223 -5.89 11.24 24.45
CA VAL A 223 -6.54 11.09 25.76
C VAL A 223 -6.77 9.63 26.14
N ALA A 224 -7.23 8.81 25.19
CA ALA A 224 -7.73 7.46 25.45
C ALA A 224 -6.97 6.35 24.68
N GLY A 225 -5.79 6.65 24.10
CA GLY A 225 -5.06 5.65 23.31
C GLY A 225 -4.71 4.35 24.05
N GLY A 226 -4.44 4.38 25.36
CA GLY A 226 -4.24 3.14 26.13
C GLY A 226 -5.50 2.25 26.20
N ILE A 227 -6.69 2.85 26.25
CA ILE A 227 -7.97 2.12 26.18
C ILE A 227 -8.11 1.49 24.80
N PHE A 228 -7.85 2.26 23.75
CA PHE A 228 -7.91 1.76 22.39
C PHE A 228 -6.93 0.60 22.20
N GLU A 229 -5.65 0.77 22.55
CA GLU A 229 -4.63 -0.30 22.50
C GLU A 229 -5.08 -1.58 23.20
N SER A 230 -5.69 -1.48 24.39
CA SER A 230 -6.22 -2.63 25.13
C SER A 230 -7.44 -3.27 24.45
N ILE A 231 -8.36 -2.49 23.91
CA ILE A 231 -9.49 -3.01 23.14
C ILE A 231 -8.95 -3.78 21.92
N PHE A 232 -7.94 -3.24 21.24
CA PHE A 232 -7.42 -3.86 20.02
C PHE A 232 -6.61 -5.12 20.27
N SER A 233 -5.85 -5.20 21.37
CA SER A 233 -5.23 -6.46 21.76
C SER A 233 -6.30 -7.54 22.03
N SER A 234 -7.41 -7.19 22.67
CA SER A 234 -8.48 -8.13 23.01
C SER A 234 -9.28 -8.67 21.81
N ILE A 235 -9.42 -7.90 20.72
CA ILE A 235 -10.20 -8.31 19.54
C ILE A 235 -9.38 -9.26 18.63
N GLY A 236 -8.07 -9.41 18.84
CA GLY A 236 -7.24 -10.33 18.07
C GLY A 236 -7.07 -9.93 16.59
N PHE A 237 -7.25 -8.64 16.25
CA PHE A 237 -7.05 -8.14 14.89
C PHE A 237 -5.57 -8.12 14.51
N GLY A 238 -5.15 -9.14 13.76
CA GLY A 238 -3.78 -9.30 13.28
C GLY A 238 -2.90 -10.11 14.25
N ASP A 239 -1.68 -10.41 13.84
CA ASP A 239 -0.70 -11.20 14.59
C ASP A 239 -0.20 -10.50 15.88
N ILE A 240 -0.99 -9.57 16.46
CA ILE A 240 -0.66 -8.79 17.66
C ILE A 240 -0.33 -9.74 18.81
N ASP A 241 -1.17 -10.73 19.14
CA ASP A 241 -0.94 -11.60 20.30
C ASP A 241 0.37 -12.41 20.25
N GLN A 242 0.69 -12.98 19.09
CA GLN A 242 1.92 -13.79 18.94
C GLN A 242 3.18 -12.95 18.84
N ARG A 243 3.07 -11.71 18.37
CA ARG A 243 4.23 -10.84 18.17
C ARG A 243 4.47 -9.90 19.34
N MET A 244 3.42 -9.43 20.01
CA MET A 244 3.57 -8.59 21.20
C MET A 244 4.36 -9.34 22.27
N SER A 245 4.08 -10.63 22.49
CA SER A 245 4.81 -11.51 23.41
C SER A 245 6.27 -11.77 23.02
N VAL A 246 6.57 -11.91 21.72
CA VAL A 246 7.94 -12.10 21.20
C VAL A 246 8.74 -10.79 21.23
N TYR A 247 8.10 -9.66 20.95
CA TYR A 247 8.76 -8.36 20.96
C TYR A 247 8.93 -7.79 22.37
N THR A 248 8.03 -8.07 23.33
CA THR A 248 8.23 -7.71 24.75
C THR A 248 9.48 -8.29 25.38
N ASN A 249 10.01 -9.39 24.84
CA ASN A 249 11.21 -10.08 25.36
C ASN A 249 12.49 -9.81 24.56
N SER A 250 12.47 -8.94 23.54
CA SER A 250 13.66 -8.66 22.72
C SER A 250 14.09 -7.19 22.84
N ALA A 251 15.41 -6.97 22.80
CA ALA A 251 16.03 -5.65 22.72
C ALA A 251 15.54 -4.80 21.51
N ALA A 252 14.76 -5.42 20.60
CA ALA A 252 14.09 -4.80 19.46
C ALA A 252 13.05 -3.72 19.83
N ILE A 253 12.53 -3.70 21.07
CA ILE A 253 11.65 -2.60 21.52
C ILE A 253 12.42 -1.28 21.66
N MET A 254 13.73 -1.31 21.98
CA MET A 254 14.50 -0.08 22.21
C MET A 254 14.77 0.72 20.92
N GLU A 255 14.70 0.09 19.74
CA GLU A 255 14.93 0.76 18.45
C GLU A 255 13.65 1.21 17.74
N TYR A 256 12.48 0.72 18.14
CA TYR A 256 11.23 1.14 17.53
C TYR A 256 10.72 2.41 18.20
N ASN A 257 10.55 3.50 17.43
CA ASN A 257 9.95 4.74 17.93
C ASN A 257 8.51 4.49 18.40
N THR A 258 8.36 4.17 19.68
CA THR A 258 7.09 4.11 20.40
C THR A 258 6.70 5.54 20.77
N GLY A 259 5.50 5.98 20.33
CA GLY A 259 5.07 7.37 20.52
C GLY A 259 4.09 7.85 19.44
N PHE A 260 3.65 9.10 19.57
CA PHE A 260 2.71 9.69 18.62
C PHE A 260 3.40 10.02 17.29
N ARG A 261 3.08 9.27 16.24
CA ARG A 261 3.69 9.36 14.91
C ARG A 261 3.14 10.51 14.07
N ILE A 262 3.44 11.75 14.47
CA ILE A 262 2.98 12.95 13.76
C ILE A 262 3.45 13.01 12.30
N ASP A 263 4.65 12.49 12.02
CA ASP A 263 5.19 12.33 10.66
C ASP A 263 4.23 11.53 9.77
N PHE A 264 3.74 10.41 10.27
CA PHE A 264 2.81 9.53 9.57
C PHE A 264 1.36 10.03 9.57
N LEU A 265 0.96 10.78 10.60
CA LEU A 265 -0.33 11.47 10.62
C LEU A 265 -0.38 12.55 9.54
N LEU A 266 0.68 13.35 9.40
CA LEU A 266 0.78 14.36 8.35
C LEU A 266 0.82 13.72 6.96
N TYR A 267 1.62 12.66 6.78
CA TYR A 267 1.69 11.91 5.52
C TYR A 267 0.31 11.41 5.08
N SER A 268 -0.40 10.70 5.96
CA SER A 268 -1.74 10.18 5.65
C SER A 268 -2.81 11.27 5.56
N GLY A 269 -2.70 12.34 6.35
CA GLY A 269 -3.57 13.50 6.27
C GLY A 269 -3.59 14.16 4.88
N THR A 270 -2.55 13.98 4.05
CA THR A 270 -2.53 14.52 2.67
C THR A 270 -3.67 13.97 1.80
N ALA A 271 -4.05 12.70 1.95
CA ALA A 271 -5.18 12.12 1.21
C ALA A 271 -6.53 12.57 1.78
N ILE A 272 -6.63 12.76 3.11
CA ILE A 272 -7.82 13.37 3.72
C ILE A 272 -8.03 14.79 3.17
N PHE A 273 -6.97 15.60 3.14
CA PHE A 273 -7.01 16.95 2.59
C PHE A 273 -7.36 16.96 1.10
N ALA A 274 -6.71 16.11 0.29
CA ALA A 274 -7.00 16.02 -1.13
C ALA A 274 -8.47 15.65 -1.38
N GLY A 275 -8.97 14.62 -0.69
CA GLY A 275 -10.36 14.20 -0.85
C GLY A 275 -11.37 15.24 -0.37
N TRP A 276 -11.12 15.89 0.78
CA TRP A 276 -11.92 17.05 1.22
C TRP A 276 -11.95 18.16 0.16
N TYR A 277 -10.78 18.50 -0.39
CA TYR A 277 -10.68 19.54 -1.41
C TYR A 277 -11.50 19.18 -2.66
N TYR A 278 -11.42 17.93 -3.13
CA TYR A 278 -12.19 17.52 -4.30
C TYR A 278 -13.68 17.42 -4.03
N THR A 279 -14.12 16.84 -2.91
CA THR A 279 -15.54 16.64 -2.64
C THR A 279 -16.24 17.92 -2.18
N GLU A 280 -15.64 18.69 -1.27
CA GLU A 280 -16.28 19.86 -0.65
C GLU A 280 -15.99 21.18 -1.37
N LYS A 281 -14.78 21.36 -1.94
CA LYS A 281 -14.41 22.61 -2.63
C LYS A 281 -14.69 22.56 -4.12
N LEU A 282 -14.47 21.41 -4.77
CA LEU A 282 -14.68 21.25 -6.22
C LEU A 282 -15.98 20.52 -6.57
N ASN A 283 -16.78 20.10 -5.59
CA ASN A 283 -18.03 19.36 -5.79
C ASN A 283 -17.88 18.12 -6.69
N TYR A 284 -16.78 17.38 -6.55
CA TYR A 284 -16.53 16.16 -7.32
C TYR A 284 -17.38 14.99 -6.79
N THR A 285 -18.26 14.44 -7.63
CA THR A 285 -19.34 13.50 -7.23
C THR A 285 -19.19 12.08 -7.78
N ASP A 286 -18.02 11.67 -8.27
CA ASP A 286 -17.81 10.29 -8.77
C ASP A 286 -18.05 9.25 -7.65
N LYS A 287 -18.95 8.31 -7.92
CA LYS A 287 -19.39 7.31 -6.93
C LYS A 287 -18.27 6.35 -6.51
N LEU A 288 -17.44 5.92 -7.44
CA LEU A 288 -16.31 5.04 -7.14
C LEU A 288 -15.28 5.79 -6.29
N TYR A 289 -14.97 7.03 -6.68
CA TYR A 289 -14.08 7.88 -5.90
C TYR A 289 -14.57 8.08 -4.47
N LYS A 290 -15.84 8.46 -4.29
CA LYS A 290 -16.44 8.64 -2.96
C LYS A 290 -16.38 7.37 -2.12
N THR A 291 -16.59 6.21 -2.75
CA THR A 291 -16.47 4.90 -2.09
C THR A 291 -15.04 4.65 -1.60
N LEU A 292 -14.05 4.80 -2.49
CA LEU A 292 -12.63 4.60 -2.16
C LEU A 292 -12.15 5.59 -1.08
N PHE A 293 -12.58 6.85 -1.17
CA PHE A 293 -12.23 7.88 -0.19
C PHE A 293 -12.86 7.59 1.18
N ASN A 294 -14.12 7.16 1.23
CA ASN A 294 -14.76 6.79 2.49
C ASN A 294 -14.09 5.56 3.13
N ILE A 295 -13.71 4.53 2.35
CA ILE A 295 -12.92 3.39 2.85
C ILE A 295 -11.60 3.89 3.45
N TYR A 296 -10.90 4.79 2.74
CA TYR A 296 -9.67 5.38 3.20
C TYR A 296 -9.86 6.11 4.55
N ILE A 297 -10.85 6.99 4.66
CA ILE A 297 -11.11 7.76 5.89
C ILE A 297 -11.40 6.82 7.06
N ILE A 298 -12.28 5.82 6.88
CA ILE A 298 -12.67 4.89 7.95
C ILE A 298 -11.45 4.09 8.43
N THR A 299 -10.70 3.50 7.51
CA THR A 299 -9.53 2.69 7.87
C THR A 299 -8.41 3.56 8.45
N ASN A 300 -8.23 4.78 7.96
CA ASN A 300 -7.21 5.68 8.49
C ASN A 300 -7.61 6.21 9.88
N ALA A 301 -8.88 6.52 10.11
CA ALA A 301 -9.40 6.92 11.43
C ALA A 301 -9.16 5.83 12.47
N PHE A 302 -9.40 4.57 12.10
CA PHE A 302 -9.07 3.42 12.92
C PHE A 302 -7.58 3.39 13.30
N TRP A 303 -6.68 3.57 12.32
CA TRP A 303 -5.25 3.63 12.60
C TRP A 303 -4.86 4.82 13.50
N VAL A 304 -5.46 6.00 13.32
CA VAL A 304 -5.19 7.18 14.16
C VAL A 304 -5.49 6.88 15.63
N LEU A 305 -6.56 6.14 15.95
CA LEU A 305 -6.87 5.76 17.33
C LEU A 305 -5.78 4.89 17.98
N VAL A 306 -5.02 4.13 17.18
CA VAL A 306 -3.93 3.23 17.64
C VAL A 306 -2.55 3.69 17.23
N ILE A 307 -2.38 4.97 16.89
CA ILE A 307 -1.14 5.49 16.30
C ILE A 307 0.10 5.26 17.18
N ARG A 308 -0.09 5.18 18.51
CA ARG A 308 0.95 4.97 19.52
C ARG A 308 1.34 3.51 19.71
N ALA A 309 0.52 2.57 19.23
CA ALA A 309 0.76 1.15 19.40
C ALA A 309 2.08 0.73 18.70
N PRO A 310 2.86 -0.19 19.28
CA PRO A 310 4.01 -0.79 18.61
C PRO A 310 3.59 -1.41 17.27
N PHE A 311 4.42 -1.24 16.24
CA PHE A 311 4.14 -1.71 14.87
C PHE A 311 2.84 -1.15 14.26
N SER A 312 2.35 0.01 14.72
CA SER A 312 1.13 0.64 14.21
C SER A 312 1.14 0.87 12.69
N ASN A 313 2.33 0.99 12.09
CA ASN A 313 2.54 1.11 10.65
C ASN A 313 1.87 -0.02 9.85
N ARG A 314 1.81 -1.24 10.40
CA ARG A 314 1.13 -2.38 9.75
C ARG A 314 -0.38 -2.18 9.66
N PHE A 315 -0.98 -1.39 10.55
CA PHE A 315 -2.38 -0.95 10.45
C PHE A 315 -2.51 0.27 9.53
N ALA A 316 -1.56 1.20 9.58
CA ALA A 316 -1.52 2.36 8.69
C ALA A 316 -1.60 1.94 7.21
N TYR A 317 -0.88 0.86 6.89
CA TYR A 317 -0.86 0.21 5.58
C TYR A 317 -2.27 -0.07 5.04
N LEU A 318 -3.22 -0.50 5.88
CA LEU A 318 -4.61 -0.79 5.48
C LEU A 318 -5.38 0.45 4.97
N SER A 319 -4.85 1.65 5.17
CA SER A 319 -5.33 2.86 4.49
C SER A 319 -4.36 3.34 3.42
N TRP A 320 -3.05 3.23 3.63
CA TRP A 320 -2.05 3.84 2.74
C TRP A 320 -2.00 3.23 1.35
N PHE A 321 -2.44 1.97 1.17
CA PHE A 321 -2.54 1.38 -0.18
C PHE A 321 -3.54 2.12 -1.10
N LEU A 322 -4.52 2.83 -0.51
CA LEU A 322 -5.49 3.66 -1.24
C LEU A 322 -5.02 5.11 -1.44
N MET A 323 -4.05 5.56 -0.64
CA MET A 323 -3.68 6.98 -0.53
C MET A 323 -3.33 7.60 -1.88
N GLY A 324 -2.47 6.93 -2.65
CA GLY A 324 -2.06 7.38 -3.97
C GLY A 324 -3.26 7.60 -4.89
N PHE A 325 -4.18 6.62 -4.93
CA PHE A 325 -5.41 6.74 -5.73
C PHE A 325 -6.32 7.85 -5.24
N VAL A 326 -6.56 7.98 -3.93
CA VAL A 326 -7.41 9.06 -3.39
C VAL A 326 -6.91 10.46 -3.83
N ILE A 327 -5.60 10.64 -3.89
CA ILE A 327 -4.98 11.92 -4.26
C ILE A 327 -5.08 12.17 -5.77
N VAL A 328 -4.69 11.22 -6.63
CA VAL A 328 -4.58 11.50 -8.08
C VAL A 328 -5.85 11.20 -8.86
N PHE A 329 -6.80 10.44 -8.30
CA PHE A 329 -7.92 9.89 -9.08
C PHE A 329 -8.78 10.96 -9.75
N PRO A 330 -9.25 12.01 -9.07
CA PRO A 330 -10.06 13.04 -9.71
C PRO A 330 -9.26 13.82 -10.76
N LEU A 331 -7.99 14.09 -10.48
CA LEU A 331 -7.08 14.83 -11.37
C LEU A 331 -6.69 14.06 -12.63
N LEU A 332 -6.68 12.72 -12.60
CA LEU A 332 -6.39 11.92 -13.80
C LEU A 332 -7.63 11.63 -14.64
N LYS A 333 -8.84 11.79 -14.07
CA LYS A 333 -10.09 11.56 -14.78
C LYS A 333 -10.71 12.80 -15.38
N HIS A 334 -10.64 13.94 -14.68
CA HIS A 334 -11.29 15.17 -15.10
C HIS A 334 -10.35 16.37 -14.97
N LYS A 335 -10.53 17.37 -15.82
CA LYS A 335 -9.85 18.66 -15.69
C LYS A 335 -10.57 19.48 -14.61
N LEU A 336 -10.01 19.50 -13.41
CA LEU A 336 -10.58 20.13 -12.23
C LEU A 336 -9.87 21.43 -11.84
N ILE A 337 -8.59 21.57 -12.19
CA ILE A 337 -7.77 22.71 -11.76
C ILE A 337 -6.89 23.26 -12.89
N LYS A 338 -6.50 24.54 -12.80
CA LYS A 338 -5.51 25.16 -13.71
C LYS A 338 -4.14 24.51 -13.54
N ASN A 339 -3.41 24.35 -14.65
CA ASN A 339 -2.07 23.73 -14.72
C ASN A 339 -2.03 22.32 -14.12
N GLN A 340 -3.09 21.52 -14.36
CA GLN A 340 -3.28 20.23 -13.68
C GLN A 340 -2.13 19.25 -13.88
N LEU A 341 -1.56 19.15 -15.09
CA LEU A 341 -0.42 18.25 -15.32
C LEU A 341 0.79 18.63 -14.47
N ALA A 342 1.14 19.92 -14.44
CA ALA A 342 2.24 20.40 -13.61
C ALA A 342 1.97 20.10 -12.12
N LYS A 343 0.72 20.29 -11.65
CA LYS A 343 0.34 19.96 -10.28
C LYS A 343 0.39 18.47 -9.98
N ILE A 344 -0.02 17.60 -10.91
CA ILE A 344 0.13 16.14 -10.77
C ILE A 344 1.62 15.79 -10.66
N GLY A 345 2.48 16.37 -11.50
CA GLY A 345 3.93 16.18 -11.41
C GLY A 345 4.48 16.60 -10.04
N MET A 346 4.09 17.77 -9.54
CA MET A 346 4.50 18.23 -8.20
C MET A 346 3.99 17.32 -7.08
N ILE A 347 2.76 16.79 -7.18
CA ILE A 347 2.19 15.86 -6.20
C ILE A 347 2.99 14.55 -6.16
N ILE A 348 3.28 13.96 -7.32
CA ILE A 348 4.07 12.73 -7.41
C ILE A 348 5.49 12.97 -6.87
N LEU A 349 6.11 14.08 -7.26
CA LEU A 349 7.43 14.45 -6.78
C LEU A 349 7.46 14.65 -5.26
N ALA A 350 6.46 15.34 -4.69
CA ALA A 350 6.37 15.55 -3.25
C ALA A 350 6.14 14.23 -2.49
N ASN A 351 5.29 13.35 -3.00
CA ASN A 351 5.07 12.01 -2.43
C ASN A 351 6.38 11.21 -2.42
N TYR A 352 7.12 11.21 -3.54
CA TYR A 352 8.37 10.49 -3.61
C TYR A 352 9.49 11.15 -2.79
N ALA A 353 9.56 12.48 -2.75
CA ALA A 353 10.53 13.19 -1.92
C ALA A 353 10.35 12.83 -0.45
N PHE A 354 9.12 12.76 0.05
CA PHE A 354 8.85 12.27 1.40
C PHE A 354 9.36 10.84 1.61
N THR A 355 9.00 9.91 0.71
CA THR A 355 9.47 8.51 0.75
C THR A 355 11.00 8.43 0.75
N TYR A 356 11.66 9.13 -0.17
CA TYR A 356 13.10 9.12 -0.35
C TYR A 356 13.83 9.74 0.84
N THR A 357 13.36 10.88 1.34
CA THR A 357 13.94 11.51 2.54
C THR A 357 13.84 10.58 3.74
N LEU A 358 12.67 9.97 3.97
CA LEU A 358 12.47 9.13 5.14
C LEU A 358 13.29 7.83 5.08
N LEU A 359 13.29 7.16 3.93
CA LEU A 359 13.91 5.84 3.79
C LEU A 359 15.42 5.91 3.46
N VAL A 360 15.85 6.85 2.62
CA VAL A 360 17.22 6.90 2.10
C VAL A 360 18.08 7.91 2.84
N ILE A 361 17.57 9.13 3.06
CA ILE A 361 18.36 10.20 3.71
C ILE A 361 18.41 10.01 5.23
N LEU A 362 17.26 9.72 5.84
CA LEU A 362 17.14 9.56 7.29
C LEU A 362 17.32 8.11 7.77
N GLY A 363 17.33 7.14 6.85
CA GLY A 363 17.48 5.71 7.16
C GLY A 363 16.38 5.14 8.06
N LYS A 364 15.20 5.78 8.12
CA LYS A 364 14.10 5.32 8.98
C LYS A 364 13.33 4.22 8.28
N GLY A 365 13.34 3.01 8.84
CA GLY A 365 12.48 1.91 8.39
C GLY A 365 10.99 2.21 8.63
N VAL A 366 10.13 1.56 7.84
CA VAL A 366 8.65 1.63 7.95
C VAL A 366 8.10 0.28 8.38
#